data_AF-A0A6M0AT52-F1
#
_entry.id   AF-A0A6M0AT52-F1
#
_cell.length_a   1.000
_cell.length_b   1.000
_cell.length_c   1.000
_cell.angle_alpha   90.00
_cell.angle_beta   90.00
_cell.angle_gamma   90.00
#
_symmetry.space_group_name_H-M   'P 1'
#
loop_
_entity.id
_entity.type
_entity.pdbx_description
1 polymer ?
#
loop_
_entity_poly.entity_id
_entity_poly.type
_entity_poly.pdbx_seq_one_letter_code
_entity_poly.pdbx_strand_id
1 'polypeptide(L)'
;HLLETAPTESGIYRHHLRELFNNIMLHPNLLNAFKKLLTTTQAVRLDYKETYLLESLGLVKAIGNDCIPRYNLYREYFSNRLL
;
A
#
# COMPACT_ATOMS: atom_id res chain seq x y z
N HIS A 1 6.61 21.72 1.69
CA HIS A 1 6.34 21.52 0.25
C HIS A 1 6.74 20.17 -0.33
N LEU A 2 8.01 19.71 -0.24
CA LEU A 2 8.44 18.42 -0.83
C LEU A 2 7.60 17.21 -0.33
N LEU A 3 7.42 17.09 0.99
CA LEU A 3 6.66 15.99 1.59
C LEU A 3 5.15 16.05 1.29
N GLU A 4 4.57 17.24 1.14
CA GLU A 4 3.14 17.40 0.79
C GLU A 4 2.83 16.85 -0.61
N THR A 5 3.75 17.03 -1.55
CA THR A 5 3.59 16.54 -2.93
C THR A 5 4.05 15.09 -3.11
N ALA A 6 4.75 14.52 -2.12
CA ALA A 6 5.33 13.19 -2.18
C ALA A 6 4.32 12.09 -2.60
N PRO A 7 3.06 12.04 -2.08
CA PRO A 7 2.07 11.04 -2.45
C PRO A 7 1.26 11.42 -3.72
N THR A 8 1.79 12.27 -4.59
CA THR A 8 1.06 12.76 -5.78
C THR A 8 1.84 12.54 -7.07
N GLU A 9 1.18 12.73 -8.21
CA GLU A 9 1.82 12.63 -9.53
C GLU A 9 2.87 13.72 -9.80
N SER A 10 2.85 14.82 -9.05
CA SER A 10 3.90 15.85 -9.12
C SER A 10 5.05 15.59 -8.15
N GLY A 11 4.94 14.58 -7.29
CA GLY A 11 5.92 14.24 -6.28
C GLY A 11 7.20 13.57 -6.80
N ILE A 12 8.20 13.49 -5.93
CA ILE A 12 9.48 12.84 -6.22
C ILE A 12 9.38 11.31 -6.33
N TYR A 13 8.37 10.70 -5.71
CA TYR A 13 8.15 9.25 -5.73
C TYR A 13 7.18 8.78 -6.83
N ARG A 14 6.70 9.70 -7.69
CA ARG A 14 5.63 9.43 -8.67
C ARG A 14 5.84 8.16 -9.50
N HIS A 15 7.06 7.93 -9.97
CA HIS A 15 7.37 6.76 -10.83
C HIS A 15 7.23 5.46 -10.04
N HIS A 16 7.83 5.41 -8.85
CA HIS A 16 7.77 4.26 -7.97
C HIS A 16 6.33 3.96 -7.52
N LEU A 17 5.58 4.99 -7.13
CA LEU A 17 4.18 4.84 -6.71
C LEU A 17 3.29 4.34 -7.86
N ARG A 18 3.54 4.81 -9.08
CA ARG A 18 2.83 4.35 -10.28
C ARG A 18 3.15 2.90 -10.62
N GLU A 19 4.42 2.48 -10.51
CA GLU A 19 4.81 1.08 -10.72
C GLU A 19 4.12 0.15 -9.71
N LEU A 20 4.13 0.52 -8.43
CA LEU A 20 3.44 -0.24 -7.38
C LEU A 20 1.92 -0.29 -7.63
N PHE A 21 1.31 0.83 -8.05
CA PHE A 21 -0.10 0.88 -8.39
C PHE A 21 -0.45 -0.02 -9.57
N ASN A 22 0.33 0.04 -10.65
CA ASN A 22 0.11 -0.82 -11.80
C ASN A 22 0.27 -2.29 -11.43
N ASN A 23 1.28 -2.63 -10.61
CA ASN A 23 1.49 -4.00 -10.15
C ASN A 23 0.29 -4.52 -9.34
N ILE A 24 -0.20 -3.74 -8.37
CA ILE A 24 -1.30 -4.19 -7.51
C ILE A 24 -2.63 -4.31 -8.27
N MET A 25 -2.87 -3.45 -9.27
CA MET A 25 -4.07 -3.50 -10.12
C MET A 25 -4.15 -4.77 -10.97
N LEU A 26 -3.02 -5.39 -11.31
CA LEU A 26 -2.96 -6.67 -12.02
C LEU A 26 -3.29 -7.88 -11.13
N HIS A 27 -3.35 -7.68 -9.81
CA HIS A 27 -3.56 -8.74 -8.83
C HIS A 27 -4.74 -8.40 -7.90
N PRO A 28 -5.99 -8.68 -8.32
CA PRO A 28 -7.20 -8.28 -7.59
C PRO A 28 -7.26 -8.75 -6.13
N ASN A 29 -6.68 -9.91 -5.83
CA ASN A 29 -6.54 -10.42 -4.48
C ASN A 29 -5.66 -9.49 -3.61
N LEU A 30 -4.49 -9.10 -4.10
CA LEU A 30 -3.60 -8.16 -3.40
C LEU A 30 -4.23 -6.78 -3.27
N LEU A 31 -4.92 -6.32 -4.32
CA LEU A 31 -5.65 -5.05 -4.30
C LEU A 31 -6.70 -5.03 -3.18
N ASN A 32 -7.55 -6.06 -3.11
CA ASN A 32 -8.60 -6.14 -2.10
C ASN A 32 -8.03 -6.27 -0.69
N ALA A 33 -6.97 -7.06 -0.52
CA ALA A 33 -6.26 -7.19 0.75
C ALA A 33 -5.66 -5.85 1.21
N PHE A 34 -5.04 -5.11 0.28
CA PHE A 34 -4.46 -3.81 0.59
C PHE A 34 -5.53 -2.74 0.87
N LYS A 35 -6.66 -2.73 0.16
CA LYS A 35 -7.80 -1.85 0.47
C LYS A 35 -8.28 -2.01 1.91
N LYS A 36 -8.37 -3.24 2.43
CA LYS A 36 -8.73 -3.49 3.84
C LYS A 36 -7.78 -2.79 4.80
N LEU A 37 -6.48 -2.83 4.54
CA LEU A 37 -5.46 -2.14 5.34
C LEU A 37 -5.57 -0.61 5.26
N LEU A 38 -5.97 -0.08 4.11
CA LEU A 38 -6.15 1.37 3.91
C LEU A 38 -7.38 1.90 4.65
N THR A 39 -8.43 1.09 4.80
CA THR A 39 -9.68 1.47 5.49
C THR A 39 -9.61 1.50 7.02
N THR A 40 -8.52 1.03 7.62
CA THR A 40 -8.37 0.99 9.09
C THR A 40 -7.00 1.50 9.54
N THR A 41 -6.96 2.00 10.77
CA THR A 41 -5.74 2.38 11.47
C THR A 41 -5.15 1.22 12.27
N GLN A 42 -5.89 0.13 12.44
CA GLN A 42 -5.45 -1.06 13.17
C GLN A 42 -4.69 -2.03 12.25
N ALA A 43 -3.90 -2.92 12.86
CA ALA A 43 -3.28 -4.02 12.13
C ALA A 43 -4.37 -4.99 11.62
N VAL A 44 -4.19 -5.52 10.42
CA VAL A 44 -5.15 -6.45 9.78
C VAL A 44 -4.48 -7.78 9.54
N ARG A 45 -5.17 -8.86 9.92
CA ARG A 45 -4.81 -10.21 9.51
C ARG A 45 -5.18 -10.42 8.04
N LEU A 46 -4.20 -10.71 7.22
CA LEU A 46 -4.38 -11.15 5.83
C LEU A 46 -4.03 -12.62 5.69
N ASP A 47 -4.35 -13.21 4.53
CA ASP A 47 -3.83 -14.54 4.20
C ASP A 47 -2.29 -14.51 4.11
N TYR A 48 -1.65 -15.66 4.32
CA TYR A 48 -0.19 -15.76 4.31
C TYR A 48 0.40 -15.34 2.95
N LYS A 49 -0.25 -15.69 1.83
CA LYS A 49 0.22 -15.33 0.49
C LYS A 49 0.09 -13.83 0.25
N GLU A 50 -1.04 -13.26 0.67
CA GLU A 50 -1.29 -11.82 0.54
C GLU A 50 -0.26 -11.02 1.35
N THR A 51 0.00 -11.44 2.60
CA THR A 51 1.00 -10.82 3.47
C THR A 51 2.39 -10.87 2.86
N TYR A 52 2.83 -12.06 2.45
CA TYR A 52 4.15 -12.27 1.85
C TYR A 52 4.35 -11.43 0.58
N LEU A 53 3.36 -11.41 -0.33
CA LEU A 53 3.48 -10.68 -1.59
C LEU A 53 3.44 -9.16 -1.38
N LEU A 54 2.55 -8.66 -0.51
CA LEU A 54 2.50 -7.23 -0.20
C LEU A 54 3.77 -6.75 0.52
N GLU A 55 4.37 -7.58 1.37
CA GLU A 55 5.63 -7.28 2.04
C GLU A 55 6.81 -7.32 1.06
N SER A 56 6.79 -8.24 0.10
CA SER A 56 7.77 -8.31 -1.00
C SER A 56 7.71 -7.09 -1.93
N LEU A 57 6.52 -6.53 -2.13
CA LEU A 57 6.31 -5.24 -2.82
C LEU A 57 6.71 -4.04 -1.94
N GLY A 58 7.01 -4.26 -0.66
CA GLY A 58 7.36 -3.22 0.30
C GLY A 58 6.19 -2.37 0.78
N LEU A 59 4.95 -2.71 0.41
CA LEU A 59 3.74 -1.94 0.72
C LEU A 59 3.31 -2.08 2.18
N VAL A 60 3.56 -3.25 2.77
CA VAL A 60 3.18 -3.56 4.15
C VAL A 60 4.38 -4.02 4.97
N LYS A 61 4.18 -4.09 6.28
CA LYS A 61 5.09 -4.71 7.24
C LYS A 61 4.28 -5.69 8.09
N ALA A 62 4.75 -6.93 8.22
CA ALA A 62 4.19 -7.89 9.15
C ALA A 62 4.53 -7.51 10.61
N ILE A 63 3.56 -7.65 11.51
CA ILE A 63 3.69 -7.46 12.95
C ILE A 63 2.99 -8.63 13.63
N GLY A 64 3.79 -9.57 14.15
CA GLY A 64 3.27 -10.86 14.60
C GLY A 64 2.62 -11.58 13.42
N ASN A 65 1.33 -11.85 13.53
CA ASN A 65 0.57 -12.47 12.46
C ASN A 65 -0.29 -11.47 11.65
N ASP A 66 -0.31 -10.20 12.04
CA ASP A 66 -1.08 -9.17 11.36
C ASP A 66 -0.14 -8.30 10.52
N CYS A 67 -0.66 -7.35 9.76
CA CYS A 67 0.15 -6.43 8.98
C CYS A 67 -0.40 -5.00 8.98
N ILE A 68 0.49 -4.05 8.71
CA ILE A 68 0.18 -2.62 8.57
C ILE A 68 0.80 -2.07 7.28
N PRO A 69 0.25 -1.00 6.67
CA PRO A 69 0.95 -0.27 5.63
C PRO A 69 2.31 0.24 6.13
N ARG A 70 3.37 0.04 5.36
CA ARG A 70 4.75 0.29 5.80
C ARG A 70 5.07 1.78 6.00
N TYR A 71 4.53 2.64 5.12
CA TYR A 71 4.75 4.08 5.16
C TYR A 71 3.44 4.84 4.91
N ASN A 72 3.29 6.00 5.55
CA ASN A 72 2.15 6.89 5.31
C ASN A 72 2.08 7.37 3.87
N LEU A 73 3.22 7.50 3.19
CA LEU A 73 3.30 7.80 1.76
C LEU A 73 2.41 6.87 0.92
N TYR A 74 2.48 5.56 1.18
CA TYR A 74 1.66 4.58 0.47
C TYR A 74 0.21 4.65 0.92
N ARG A 75 -0.04 4.86 2.21
CA ARG A 75 -1.42 5.05 2.70
C ARG A 75 -2.09 6.21 1.96
N GLU A 76 -1.48 7.38 1.92
CA GLU A 76 -2.04 8.58 1.29
C GLU A 76 -2.23 8.42 -0.21
N TYR A 77 -1.19 7.99 -0.94
CA TYR A 77 -1.25 7.84 -2.40
C TYR A 77 -2.32 6.82 -2.82
N PHE A 78 -2.36 5.66 -2.16
CA PHE A 78 -3.30 4.61 -2.55
C PHE A 78 -4.71 4.86 -2.03
N SER A 79 -4.90 5.42 -0.83
CA SER A 79 -6.23 5.78 -0.33
C SER A 79 -6.92 6.78 -1.25
N ASN A 80 -6.20 7.79 -1.79
CA ASN A 80 -6.78 8.76 -2.71
C ASN A 80 -7.30 8.15 -4.03
N ARG A 81 -6.81 6.95 -4.40
CA ARG A 81 -7.10 6.31 -5.70
C ARG A 81 -7.98 5.07 -5.60
N LEU A 82 -7.99 4.42 -4.45
CA LEU A 82 -8.60 3.09 -4.27
C LEU A 82 -9.82 3.08 -3.35
N LEU A 83 -9.98 4.11 -2.52
CA LEU A 83 -11.12 4.32 -1.63
C LEU A 83 -11.96 5.48 -2.16
#